data_AF-A0A7Y1YUM1-F1
#
_entry.id   AF-A0A7Y1YUM1-F1
#
_cell.length_a   1.000
_cell.length_b   1.000
_cell.length_c   1.000
_cell.angle_alpha   90.00
_cell.angle_beta   90.00
_cell.angle_gamma   90.00
#
_symmetry.space_group_name_H-M   'P 1'
#
loop_
_entity.id
_entity.type
_entity.pdbx_description
1 polymer ?
#
loop_
_entity_poly.entity_id
_entity_poly.type
_entity_poly.pdbx_seq_one_letter_code
_entity_poly.pdbx_strand_id
1 'polypeptide(L)'
;MAKYALKRLILILPTLVAVLSILFILTKLLPGDPVLFSMGESERVYENSQTLSNQRYNIVAKRMGLDKPLFYFSIVPSDLPKDYYSLPPAERQYAQSLIDKYKSAALVTSLVNHYMELNQTESQVTEIDFLNFLNSFPMDLELVKQEVDVYMEEYPTHDAVIRMDELLKGILTSETPHLSYLPKVVWHGMNNQFHQWIFDALTFNIGASRINGKSAWSMIIDAIPRTLVINLLSIIIAYLLSILIGVYAGWWEGSFDTILS
;
A
#
# COMPACT_ATOMS: atom_id res chain seq x y z
N MET A 1 -1.44 43.38 11.04
CA MET A 1 -1.45 42.53 9.83
C MET A 1 -0.65 41.23 10.00
N ALA A 2 0.65 41.25 10.31
CA ALA A 2 1.48 40.03 10.42
C ALA A 2 0.98 38.98 11.44
N LYS A 3 0.57 39.40 12.65
CA LYS A 3 -0.02 38.49 13.66
C LYS A 3 -1.30 37.79 13.17
N TYR A 4 -2.11 38.49 12.37
CA TYR A 4 -3.34 37.95 11.79
C TYR A 4 -3.04 36.95 10.66
N ALA A 5 -2.08 37.29 9.80
CA ALA A 5 -1.60 36.39 8.75
C ALA A 5 -1.01 35.11 9.34
N LEU A 6 -0.15 35.21 10.37
CA LEU A 6 0.43 34.05 11.03
C LEU A 6 -0.62 33.16 11.71
N LYS A 7 -1.62 33.76 12.38
CA LYS A 7 -2.74 33.02 12.98
C LYS A 7 -3.53 32.24 11.92
N ARG A 8 -3.81 32.85 10.76
CA ARG A 8 -4.47 32.16 9.64
C ARG A 8 -3.58 31.04 9.07
N LEU A 9 -2.28 31.27 8.91
CA LEU A 9 -1.34 30.29 8.37
C LEU A 9 -1.24 29.04 9.27
N ILE A 10 -1.20 29.24 10.59
CA ILE A 10 -1.25 28.15 11.57
C ILE A 10 -2.57 27.38 11.51
N LEU A 11 -3.70 28.06 11.26
CA LEU A 11 -5.00 27.40 11.11
C LEU A 11 -5.14 26.59 9.81
N ILE A 12 -4.40 26.95 8.76
CA ILE A 12 -4.38 26.22 7.49
C ILE A 12 -3.66 24.87 7.63
N LEU A 13 -2.63 24.78 8.47
CA LEU A 13 -1.84 23.56 8.64
C LEU A 13 -2.69 22.33 9.03
N PRO A 14 -3.55 22.38 10.07
CA PRO A 14 -4.44 21.26 10.40
C PRO A 14 -5.38 20.88 9.25
N THR A 15 -5.96 21.87 8.57
CA THR A 15 -6.88 21.59 7.44
C THR A 15 -6.16 20.94 6.27
N LEU A 16 -4.92 21.38 5.99
CA LEU A 16 -4.09 20.83 4.93
C LEU A 16 -3.72 19.37 5.24
N VAL A 17 -3.26 19.11 6.48
CA VAL A 17 -2.93 17.75 6.91
C VAL A 17 -4.15 16.83 6.84
N ALA A 18 -5.34 17.31 7.23
CA ALA A 18 -6.57 16.53 7.14
C ALA A 18 -6.90 16.15 5.70
N VAL A 19 -6.89 17.12 4.78
CA VAL A 19 -7.17 16.87 3.35
C VAL A 19 -6.12 15.94 2.74
N LEU A 20 -4.83 16.17 3.01
CA LEU A 20 -3.74 15.31 2.53
C LEU A 20 -3.85 13.88 3.07
N SER A 21 -4.26 13.71 4.33
CA SER A 21 -4.45 12.38 4.93
C SER A 21 -5.58 11.62 4.23
N ILE A 22 -6.70 12.29 3.94
CA ILE A 22 -7.81 11.71 3.20
C ILE A 22 -7.36 11.31 1.79
N LEU A 23 -6.68 12.22 1.07
CA LEU A 23 -6.15 11.93 -0.27
C LEU A 23 -5.21 10.73 -0.25
N PHE A 24 -4.29 10.66 0.71
CA PHE A 24 -3.37 9.54 0.85
C PHE A 24 -4.12 8.22 1.07
N ILE A 25 -5.09 8.17 1.98
CA ILE A 25 -5.91 6.98 2.22
C ILE A 25 -6.64 6.56 0.92
N LEU A 26 -7.24 7.51 0.21
CA LEU A 26 -7.89 7.24 -1.08
C LEU A 26 -6.91 6.62 -2.09
N THR A 27 -5.66 7.09 -2.15
CA THR A 27 -4.66 6.48 -3.05
C THR A 27 -4.28 5.04 -2.67
N LYS A 28 -4.51 4.62 -1.42
CA LYS A 28 -4.24 3.26 -0.94
C LYS A 28 -5.43 2.32 -1.13
N LEU A 29 -6.64 2.88 -1.28
CA LEU A 29 -7.84 2.13 -1.62
C LEU A 29 -7.97 1.83 -3.12
N LEU A 30 -7.11 2.43 -3.95
CA LEU A 30 -7.06 2.14 -5.38
C LEU A 30 -6.69 0.66 -5.60
N PRO A 31 -7.46 -0.09 -6.41
CA PRO A 31 -7.15 -1.48 -6.69
C PRO A 31 -5.87 -1.60 -7.52
N GLY A 32 -5.10 -2.65 -7.24
CA GLY A 32 -3.90 -3.00 -7.97
C GLY A 32 -2.60 -2.77 -7.19
N ASP A 33 -1.61 -3.59 -7.50
CA ASP A 33 -0.34 -3.59 -6.79
C ASP A 33 0.66 -2.62 -7.45
N PRO A 34 1.07 -1.52 -6.76
CA PRO A 34 2.01 -0.55 -7.30
C PRO A 34 3.35 -1.17 -7.70
N VAL A 35 3.79 -2.23 -7.02
CA VAL A 35 5.04 -2.94 -7.29
C VAL A 35 4.97 -3.56 -8.67
N LEU A 36 3.91 -4.31 -8.94
CA LEU A 36 3.73 -5.00 -10.22
C LEU A 36 3.66 -4.01 -11.39
N PHE A 37 3.11 -2.82 -11.22
CA PHE A 37 3.05 -1.81 -12.30
C PHE A 37 4.41 -1.19 -12.60
N SER A 38 5.28 -1.10 -11.60
CA SER A 38 6.62 -0.54 -11.78
C SER A 38 7.64 -1.50 -12.37
N MET A 39 7.41 -2.81 -12.25
CA MET A 39 8.26 -3.84 -12.88
C MET A 39 8.12 -3.84 -14.42
N GLY A 40 7.09 -3.18 -14.99
CA GLY A 40 6.91 -3.14 -16.44
C GLY A 40 6.49 -4.48 -17.04
N GLU A 41 5.89 -4.45 -18.23
CA GLU A 41 5.27 -5.61 -18.85
C GLU A 41 6.29 -6.67 -19.32
N SER A 42 7.51 -6.24 -19.68
CA SER A 42 8.61 -7.12 -20.10
C SER A 42 9.24 -7.92 -18.96
N GLU A 43 9.23 -7.40 -17.72
CA GLU A 43 9.78 -8.12 -16.56
C GLU A 43 8.77 -9.13 -15.98
N ARG A 44 7.47 -8.99 -16.28
CA ARG A 44 6.42 -9.95 -15.87
C ARG A 44 6.45 -11.27 -16.66
N VAL A 45 7.14 -11.32 -17.81
CA VAL A 45 6.97 -12.35 -18.85
C VAL A 45 8.20 -13.24 -19.06
N TYR A 46 9.38 -12.87 -18.54
CA TYR A 46 10.64 -13.60 -18.78
C TYR A 46 11.37 -13.97 -17.48
N GLU A 47 10.88 -14.92 -16.69
CA GLU A 47 11.73 -15.67 -15.74
C GLU A 47 10.99 -16.93 -15.23
N ASN A 48 11.51 -18.13 -15.55
CA ASN A 48 10.90 -19.44 -15.25
C ASN A 48 11.08 -19.91 -13.79
N SER A 49 11.52 -19.04 -12.89
CA SER A 49 11.74 -19.33 -11.48
C SER A 49 10.89 -18.39 -10.62
N GLN A 50 9.81 -18.92 -10.04
CA GLN A 50 8.94 -18.21 -9.09
C GLN A 50 9.74 -17.50 -7.98
N THR A 51 10.86 -18.08 -7.57
CA THR A 51 11.78 -17.53 -6.57
C THR A 51 12.44 -16.22 -6.99
N LEU A 52 12.93 -16.08 -8.22
CA LEU A 52 13.56 -14.85 -8.73
C LEU A 52 12.53 -13.72 -8.89
N SER A 53 11.32 -14.04 -9.35
CA SER A 53 10.22 -13.07 -9.44
C SER A 53 9.86 -12.48 -8.06
N ASN A 54 9.75 -13.32 -7.04
CA ASN A 54 9.47 -12.89 -5.66
C ASN A 54 10.60 -12.01 -5.09
N GLN A 55 11.87 -12.33 -5.38
CA GLN A 55 13.00 -11.50 -4.96
C GLN A 55 12.96 -10.12 -5.62
N ARG A 56 12.68 -10.04 -6.92
CA ARG A 56 12.56 -8.76 -7.65
C ARG A 56 11.40 -7.93 -7.10
N TYR A 57 10.25 -8.55 -6.88
CA TYR A 57 9.11 -7.92 -6.24
C TYR A 57 9.49 -7.27 -4.91
N ASN A 58 10.19 -8.01 -4.04
CA ASN A 58 10.61 -7.53 -2.72
C ASN A 58 11.59 -6.35 -2.80
N ILE A 59 12.52 -6.36 -3.75
CA ILE A 59 13.45 -5.24 -4.00
C ILE A 59 12.67 -3.98 -4.40
N VAL A 60 11.72 -4.12 -5.32
CA VAL A 60 10.92 -3.00 -5.82
C VAL A 60 9.99 -2.47 -4.73
N ALA A 61 9.35 -3.35 -3.96
CA ALA A 61 8.51 -2.98 -2.81
C ALA A 61 9.28 -2.16 -1.77
N LYS A 62 10.52 -2.56 -1.46
CA LYS A 62 11.40 -1.84 -0.53
C LYS A 62 11.84 -0.48 -1.08
N ARG A 63 12.16 -0.39 -2.39
CA ARG A 63 12.47 0.89 -3.05
C ARG A 63 11.29 1.87 -3.01
N MET A 64 10.06 1.35 -3.05
CA MET A 64 8.85 2.14 -2.92
C MET A 64 8.49 2.52 -1.48
N GLY A 65 9.27 2.09 -0.48
CA GLY A 65 9.00 2.34 0.93
C GLY A 65 7.78 1.57 1.46
N LEU A 66 7.36 0.47 0.81
CA LEU A 66 6.20 -0.31 1.25
C LEU A 66 6.50 -1.16 2.50
N ASP A 67 7.77 -1.27 2.89
CA ASP A 67 8.30 -1.83 4.13
C ASP A 67 8.10 -0.91 5.35
N LYS A 68 7.36 0.19 5.18
CA LYS A 68 7.08 1.17 6.22
C LYS A 68 5.60 1.18 6.61
N PRO A 69 5.27 1.58 7.84
CA PRO A 69 3.89 1.79 8.25
C PRO A 69 3.20 2.84 7.38
N LEU A 70 1.88 2.70 7.22
CA LEU A 70 1.09 3.57 6.35
C LEU A 70 1.08 5.03 6.80
N PHE A 71 0.95 5.26 8.12
CA PHE A 71 0.70 6.57 8.69
C PHE A 71 1.56 6.81 9.94
N TYR A 72 1.49 8.03 10.51
CA TYR A 72 2.23 8.41 11.72
C TYR A 72 1.92 7.52 12.93
N PHE A 73 0.72 6.95 12.98
CA PHE A 73 0.33 5.99 13.99
C PHE A 73 -0.46 4.83 13.36
N SER A 74 -0.44 3.68 14.02
CA SER A 74 -1.31 2.55 13.71
C SER A 74 -1.98 2.04 14.97
N ILE A 75 -3.16 1.44 14.79
CA ILE A 75 -3.85 0.68 15.83
C ILE A 75 -3.66 -0.78 15.44
N VAL A 76 -2.93 -1.52 16.26
CA VAL A 76 -2.53 -2.91 15.98
C VAL A 76 -2.75 -3.80 17.20
N PRO A 77 -2.85 -5.12 17.01
CA PRO A 77 -2.83 -6.08 18.12
C PRO A 77 -1.61 -5.87 19.04
N SER A 78 -1.80 -6.04 20.34
CA SER A 78 -0.76 -5.76 21.34
C SER A 78 0.46 -6.67 21.23
N ASP A 79 0.27 -7.87 20.68
CA ASP A 79 1.24 -8.91 20.40
C ASP A 79 1.90 -8.77 19.02
N LEU A 80 1.56 -7.75 18.22
CA LEU A 80 2.15 -7.54 16.90
C LEU A 80 3.64 -7.13 17.03
N PRO A 81 4.58 -7.92 16.48
CA PRO A 81 6.00 -7.59 16.52
C PRO A 81 6.34 -6.34 15.69
N LYS A 82 7.45 -5.68 16.02
CA LYS A 82 7.88 -4.44 15.31
C LYS A 82 8.33 -4.71 13.87
N ASP A 83 8.94 -5.87 13.65
CA ASP A 83 9.43 -6.38 12.37
C ASP A 83 8.31 -6.81 11.41
N TYR A 84 7.06 -6.87 11.86
CA TYR A 84 5.90 -7.12 10.99
C TYR A 84 5.83 -6.17 9.78
N TYR A 85 6.19 -4.89 9.97
CA TYR A 85 6.19 -3.93 8.87
C TYR A 85 7.34 -4.14 7.88
N SER A 86 8.39 -4.87 8.26
CA SER A 86 9.49 -5.22 7.35
C SER A 86 9.10 -6.33 6.36
N LEU A 87 8.01 -7.06 6.61
CA LEU A 87 7.45 -8.03 5.66
C LEU A 87 7.07 -7.33 4.35
N PRO A 88 7.36 -7.92 3.18
CA PRO A 88 6.89 -7.38 1.92
C PRO A 88 5.36 -7.43 1.82
N PRO A 89 4.73 -6.64 0.92
CA PRO A 89 3.28 -6.44 0.92
C PRO A 89 2.45 -7.72 0.77
N ALA A 90 2.88 -8.65 -0.08
CA ALA A 90 2.18 -9.91 -0.32
C ALA A 90 2.18 -10.80 0.93
N GLU A 91 3.35 -10.99 1.53
CA GLU A 91 3.57 -11.76 2.75
C GLU A 91 2.90 -11.11 3.95
N ARG A 92 2.85 -9.78 4.00
CA ARG A 92 2.14 -9.04 5.06
C ARG A 92 0.63 -9.21 4.97
N GLN A 93 0.06 -9.14 3.76
CA GLN A 93 -1.37 -9.39 3.54
C GLN A 93 -1.72 -10.83 3.93
N TYR A 94 -0.85 -11.78 3.60
CA TYR A 94 -0.98 -13.16 3.99
C TYR A 94 -0.85 -13.36 5.51
N ALA A 95 0.16 -12.77 6.15
CA ALA A 95 0.30 -12.77 7.60
C ALA A 95 -0.97 -12.21 8.25
N GLN A 96 -1.51 -11.10 7.74
CA GLN A 96 -2.74 -10.50 8.27
C GLN A 96 -3.93 -11.48 8.25
N SER A 97 -4.13 -12.24 7.16
CA SER A 97 -5.23 -13.21 7.09
C SER A 97 -5.10 -14.33 8.12
N LEU A 98 -3.86 -14.80 8.38
CA LEU A 98 -3.57 -15.76 9.43
C LEU A 98 -3.75 -15.16 10.82
N ILE A 99 -3.32 -13.93 11.07
CA ILE A 99 -3.55 -13.21 12.34
C ILE A 99 -5.04 -13.09 12.61
N ASP A 100 -5.83 -12.78 11.58
CA ASP A 100 -7.27 -12.65 11.70
C ASP A 100 -7.95 -14.00 12.00
N LYS A 101 -7.45 -15.12 11.46
CA LYS A 101 -7.97 -16.47 11.71
C LYS A 101 -7.53 -17.02 13.08
N TYR A 102 -6.24 -16.98 13.39
CA TYR A 102 -5.63 -17.68 14.54
C TYR A 102 -5.32 -16.78 15.73
N LYS A 103 -5.54 -15.45 15.62
CA LYS A 103 -5.42 -14.48 16.73
C LYS A 103 -4.09 -14.56 17.48
N SER A 104 -3.00 -14.75 16.74
CA SER A 104 -1.65 -14.94 17.28
C SER A 104 -0.63 -14.16 16.45
N ALA A 105 -0.58 -12.83 16.64
CA ALA A 105 0.18 -11.93 15.78
C ALA A 105 1.69 -12.19 15.83
N ALA A 106 2.23 -12.45 17.02
CA ALA A 106 3.64 -12.75 17.20
C ALA A 106 4.08 -14.01 16.46
N LEU A 107 3.37 -15.12 16.70
CA LEU A 107 3.73 -16.43 16.15
C LEU A 107 3.56 -16.47 14.62
N VAL A 108 2.48 -15.89 14.10
CA VAL A 108 2.25 -15.79 12.65
C VAL A 108 3.36 -14.97 11.98
N THR A 109 3.76 -13.85 12.59
CA THR A 109 4.86 -13.04 12.04
C THR A 109 6.17 -13.83 12.03
N SER A 110 6.48 -14.55 13.12
CA SER A 110 7.65 -15.42 13.19
C SER A 110 7.63 -16.56 12.17
N LEU A 111 6.45 -17.16 11.91
CA LEU A 111 6.25 -18.18 10.88
C LEU A 111 6.61 -17.66 9.49
N VAL A 112 6.05 -16.50 9.14
CA VAL A 112 6.25 -15.89 7.81
C VAL A 112 7.72 -15.46 7.64
N ASN A 113 8.35 -14.91 8.67
CA ASN A 113 9.78 -14.59 8.64
C ASN A 113 10.64 -15.84 8.45
N HIS A 114 10.39 -16.92 9.21
CA HIS A 114 11.11 -18.19 9.08
C HIS A 114 11.01 -18.74 7.66
N TYR A 115 9.80 -18.76 7.10
CA TYR A 115 9.58 -19.16 5.71
C TYR A 115 10.38 -18.31 4.71
N MET A 116 10.43 -16.99 4.90
CA MET A 116 11.22 -16.10 4.07
C MET A 116 12.73 -16.31 4.20
N GLU A 117 13.23 -16.66 5.40
CA GLU A 117 14.63 -16.97 5.66
C GLU A 117 15.05 -18.25 4.92
N LEU A 118 14.20 -19.29 4.96
CA LEU A 118 14.44 -20.53 4.24
C LEU A 118 14.49 -20.29 2.71
N ASN A 119 13.57 -19.49 2.16
CA ASN A 119 13.56 -19.15 0.74
C ASN A 119 14.78 -18.32 0.27
N GLN A 120 15.53 -17.70 1.18
CA GLN A 120 16.75 -16.93 0.86
C GLN A 120 18.02 -17.78 0.97
N THR A 121 17.97 -18.90 1.70
CA THR A 121 19.13 -19.76 1.96
C THR A 121 19.17 -20.85 0.89
N GLU A 122 19.78 -20.54 -0.24
CA GLU A 122 19.76 -21.33 -1.48
C GLU A 122 20.60 -22.63 -1.43
N SER A 123 20.75 -23.31 -0.29
CA SER A 123 21.81 -24.33 -0.15
C SER A 123 21.56 -25.43 0.87
N GLN A 124 20.68 -26.38 0.53
CA GLN A 124 20.94 -27.83 0.64
C GLN A 124 19.86 -28.63 -0.09
N VAL A 125 20.26 -29.69 -0.81
CA VAL A 125 19.40 -30.45 -1.75
C VAL A 125 18.19 -31.13 -1.09
N THR A 126 18.24 -31.40 0.22
CA THR A 126 17.12 -31.90 1.04
C THR A 126 16.15 -30.81 1.51
N GLU A 127 16.59 -29.55 1.53
CA GLU A 127 15.78 -28.38 1.88
C GLU A 127 14.92 -27.92 0.70
N ILE A 128 15.30 -28.30 -0.53
CA ILE A 128 14.61 -27.95 -1.77
C ILE A 128 13.20 -28.56 -1.83
N ASP A 129 13.00 -29.82 -1.44
CA ASP A 129 11.68 -30.45 -1.47
C ASP A 129 10.73 -29.87 -0.42
N PHE A 130 11.26 -29.61 0.78
CA PHE A 130 10.54 -28.92 1.85
C PHE A 130 10.13 -27.49 1.45
N LEU A 131 11.05 -26.74 0.83
CA LEU A 131 10.78 -25.40 0.32
C LEU A 131 9.78 -25.43 -0.85
N ASN A 132 9.92 -26.36 -1.79
CA ASN A 132 8.99 -26.52 -2.90
C ASN A 132 7.58 -26.86 -2.40
N PHE A 133 7.47 -27.70 -1.37
CA PHE A 133 6.20 -28.00 -0.70
C PHE A 133 5.56 -26.73 -0.13
N LEU A 134 6.31 -25.96 0.68
CA LEU A 134 5.78 -24.74 1.30
C LEU A 134 5.34 -23.68 0.26
N ASN A 135 5.99 -23.65 -0.90
CA ASN A 135 5.63 -22.79 -2.03
C ASN A 135 4.39 -23.27 -2.82
N SER A 136 3.96 -24.53 -2.65
CA SER A 136 2.92 -25.16 -3.48
C SER A 136 1.48 -25.02 -2.96
N PHE A 137 1.29 -24.61 -1.70
CA PHE A 137 -0.04 -24.56 -1.07
C PHE A 137 -0.46 -23.14 -0.67
N PRO A 138 -1.70 -22.71 -1.01
CA PRO A 138 -2.34 -21.61 -0.29
C PRO A 138 -2.64 -22.11 1.13
N MET A 139 -1.83 -21.67 2.08
CA MET A 139 -1.63 -22.33 3.37
C MET A 139 -2.90 -22.41 4.22
N ASP A 140 -3.58 -23.55 4.15
CA ASP A 140 -4.25 -24.05 5.33
C ASP A 140 -3.16 -24.53 6.29
N LEU A 141 -2.98 -23.82 7.41
CA LEU A 141 -1.96 -24.19 8.40
C LEU A 141 -2.15 -25.60 8.96
N GLU A 142 -3.38 -26.14 8.92
CA GLU A 142 -3.63 -27.53 9.32
C GLU A 142 -3.03 -28.53 8.31
N LEU A 143 -3.17 -28.27 7.02
CA LEU A 143 -2.57 -29.09 5.96
C LEU A 143 -1.04 -29.00 5.98
N VAL A 144 -0.51 -27.79 6.17
CA VAL A 144 0.94 -27.59 6.32
C VAL A 144 1.46 -28.27 7.57
N LYS A 145 0.71 -28.25 8.66
CA LYS A 145 1.07 -28.97 9.88
C LYS A 145 1.15 -30.48 9.64
N GLN A 146 0.18 -31.05 8.93
CA GLN A 146 0.16 -32.47 8.59
C GLN A 146 1.40 -32.88 7.78
N GLU A 147 1.79 -32.08 6.79
CA GLU A 147 2.99 -32.41 6.01
C GLU A 147 4.26 -32.23 6.84
N VAL A 148 4.37 -31.16 7.62
CA VAL A 148 5.51 -30.93 8.51
C VAL A 148 5.67 -32.09 9.51
N ASP A 149 4.57 -32.70 9.98
CA ASP A 149 4.64 -33.92 10.80
C ASP A 149 5.30 -35.09 10.06
N VAL A 150 4.98 -35.30 8.77
CA VAL A 150 5.61 -36.33 7.94
C VAL A 150 7.12 -36.06 7.79
N TYR A 151 7.52 -34.82 7.50
CA TYR A 151 8.93 -34.44 7.42
C TYR A 151 9.66 -34.53 8.76
N MET A 152 8.99 -34.29 9.87
CA MET A 152 9.55 -34.46 11.21
C MET A 152 9.83 -35.93 11.54
N GLU A 153 9.03 -36.86 11.03
CA GLU A 153 9.31 -38.30 11.16
C GLU A 153 10.54 -38.73 10.34
N GLU A 154 10.71 -38.16 9.16
CA GLU A 154 11.82 -38.47 8.24
C GLU A 154 13.13 -37.77 8.64
N TYR A 155 13.06 -36.54 9.14
CA TYR A 155 14.20 -35.67 9.47
C TYR A 155 14.10 -35.02 10.86
N PRO A 156 14.10 -35.81 11.95
CA PRO A 156 13.80 -35.33 13.31
C PRO A 156 14.83 -34.35 13.90
N THR A 157 16.03 -34.25 13.32
CA THR A 157 17.10 -33.36 13.78
C THR A 157 17.25 -32.10 12.91
N HIS A 158 16.37 -31.89 11.92
CA HIS A 158 16.49 -30.77 11.00
C HIS A 158 15.93 -29.48 11.62
N ASP A 159 16.81 -28.54 11.93
CA ASP A 159 16.48 -27.29 12.65
C ASP A 159 15.32 -26.51 12.01
N ALA A 160 15.33 -26.38 10.67
CA ALA A 160 14.26 -25.69 9.95
C ALA A 160 12.87 -26.34 10.13
N VAL A 161 12.80 -27.68 10.15
CA VAL A 161 11.56 -28.45 10.27
C VAL A 161 11.08 -28.41 11.73
N ILE A 162 12.00 -28.57 12.69
CA ILE A 162 11.71 -28.42 14.13
C ILE A 162 11.10 -27.05 14.41
N ARG A 163 11.75 -25.98 13.94
CA ARG A 163 11.27 -24.62 14.16
C ARG A 163 9.91 -24.37 13.50
N MET A 164 9.69 -24.91 12.31
CA MET A 164 8.40 -24.81 11.63
C MET A 164 7.30 -25.53 12.42
N ASP A 165 7.58 -26.74 12.91
CA ASP A 165 6.65 -27.52 13.74
C ASP A 165 6.31 -26.79 15.04
N GLU A 166 7.30 -26.24 15.75
CA GLU A 166 7.10 -25.47 16.98
C GLU A 166 6.19 -24.26 16.75
N LEU A 167 6.42 -23.51 15.65
CA LEU A 167 5.60 -22.34 15.30
C LEU A 167 4.18 -22.74 14.92
N LEU A 168 4.00 -23.79 14.12
CA LEU A 168 2.68 -24.27 13.71
C LEU A 168 1.90 -24.84 14.89
N LYS A 169 2.53 -25.64 15.76
CA LYS A 169 1.93 -26.08 17.03
C LYS A 169 1.50 -24.88 17.83
N GLY A 170 2.39 -23.91 18.04
CA GLY A 170 2.10 -22.69 18.78
C GLY A 170 0.90 -21.93 18.22
N ILE A 171 0.76 -21.79 16.90
CA ILE A 171 -0.36 -21.07 16.26
C ILE A 171 -1.66 -21.87 16.39
N LEU A 172 -1.62 -23.18 16.14
CA LEU A 172 -2.82 -24.04 16.15
C LEU A 172 -3.32 -24.35 17.57
N THR A 173 -2.43 -24.35 18.57
CA THR A 173 -2.79 -24.60 19.98
C THR A 173 -2.87 -23.32 20.82
N SER A 174 -2.54 -22.14 20.25
CA SER A 174 -2.46 -20.87 20.97
C SER A 174 -3.70 -20.60 21.85
N GLU A 175 -3.50 -20.65 23.17
CA GLU A 175 -4.45 -20.20 24.20
C GLU A 175 -4.32 -18.69 24.50
N THR A 176 -3.50 -17.96 23.74
CA THR A 176 -3.32 -16.51 23.89
C THR A 176 -4.13 -15.59 22.94
N PRO A 177 -5.37 -15.92 22.47
CA PRO A 177 -6.16 -15.00 21.65
C PRO A 177 -6.38 -13.63 22.30
N HIS A 178 -6.42 -13.58 23.63
CA HIS A 178 -6.79 -12.38 24.40
C HIS A 178 -5.87 -11.18 24.15
N LEU A 179 -4.58 -11.38 23.87
CA LEU A 179 -3.65 -10.29 23.56
C LEU A 179 -3.88 -9.70 22.17
N SER A 180 -4.29 -10.53 21.21
CA SER A 180 -4.61 -10.11 19.85
C SER A 180 -5.90 -9.27 19.77
N TYR A 181 -6.77 -9.34 20.78
CA TYR A 181 -7.97 -8.49 20.88
C TYR A 181 -7.69 -7.10 21.48
N LEU A 182 -6.54 -6.88 22.13
CA LEU A 182 -6.22 -5.62 22.76
C LEU A 182 -5.54 -4.67 21.75
N PRO A 183 -6.21 -3.60 21.31
CA PRO A 183 -5.59 -2.65 20.40
C PRO A 183 -4.54 -1.82 21.16
N LYS A 184 -3.35 -1.71 20.56
CA LYS A 184 -2.30 -0.79 20.97
C LYS A 184 -2.08 0.26 19.90
N VAL A 185 -1.98 1.51 20.33
CA VAL A 185 -1.55 2.61 19.45
C VAL A 185 -0.03 2.62 19.39
N VAL A 186 0.52 2.49 18.19
CA VAL A 186 1.97 2.58 17.94
C VAL A 186 2.25 3.87 17.18
N TRP A 187 3.16 4.67 17.70
CA TRP A 187 3.68 5.86 17.02
C TRP A 187 4.91 5.51 16.20
N HIS A 188 4.88 5.85 14.91
CA HIS A 188 5.93 5.51 13.93
C HIS A 188 6.88 6.68 13.61
N GLY A 189 6.61 7.88 14.13
CA GLY A 189 7.40 9.08 13.82
C GLY A 189 7.38 9.41 12.32
N MET A 190 8.47 9.97 11.79
CA MET A 190 8.58 10.39 10.39
C MET A 190 8.88 9.23 9.42
N ASN A 191 9.20 8.03 9.92
CA ASN A 191 9.51 6.87 9.09
C ASN A 191 8.23 6.12 8.68
N ASN A 192 7.37 6.78 7.90
CA ASN A 192 6.11 6.21 7.42
C ASN A 192 5.83 6.63 5.97
N GLN A 193 4.97 5.89 5.29
CA GLN A 193 4.64 6.09 3.87
C GLN A 193 3.99 7.45 3.61
N PHE A 194 3.13 7.95 4.52
CA PHE A 194 2.49 9.26 4.37
C PHE A 194 3.49 10.41 4.44
N HIS A 195 4.44 10.36 5.37
CA HIS A 195 5.49 11.36 5.51
C HIS A 195 6.37 11.41 4.26
N GLN A 196 6.81 10.24 3.76
CA GLN A 196 7.56 10.14 2.51
C GLN A 196 6.76 10.68 1.34
N TRP A 197 5.48 10.29 1.21
CA TRP A 197 4.62 10.75 0.13
C TRP A 197 4.48 12.28 0.09
N ILE A 198 4.32 12.93 1.25
CA ILE A 198 4.32 14.41 1.32
C ILE A 198 5.68 14.97 0.91
N PHE A 199 6.78 14.42 1.42
CA PHE A 199 8.12 14.91 1.14
C PHE A 199 8.49 14.76 -0.35
N ASP A 200 8.14 13.64 -0.95
CA ASP A 200 8.31 13.35 -2.37
C ASP A 200 7.49 14.31 -3.24
N ALA A 201 6.25 14.61 -2.84
CA ALA A 201 5.42 15.60 -3.51
C ALA A 201 6.02 17.02 -3.43
N LEU A 202 6.57 17.42 -2.27
CA LEU A 202 7.20 18.73 -2.06
C LEU A 202 8.54 18.87 -2.79
N THR A 203 9.27 17.78 -2.97
CA THR A 203 10.55 17.74 -3.71
C THR A 203 10.36 17.56 -5.22
N PHE A 204 9.11 17.59 -5.70
CA PHE A 204 8.72 17.33 -7.09
C PHE A 204 9.15 15.94 -7.60
N ASN A 205 9.40 15.00 -6.70
CA ASN A 205 9.69 13.61 -7.02
C ASN A 205 8.40 12.77 -7.03
N ILE A 206 7.53 13.05 -8.00
CA ILE A 206 6.19 12.44 -8.10
C ILE A 206 6.27 10.95 -8.51
N GLY A 207 7.45 10.50 -8.97
CA GLY A 207 7.70 9.13 -9.38
C GLY A 207 7.01 8.71 -10.68
N ALA A 208 6.96 7.39 -10.89
CA ALA A 208 6.27 6.78 -12.01
C ALA A 208 4.76 6.70 -11.74
N SER A 209 3.97 6.85 -12.80
CA SER A 209 2.53 6.62 -12.81
C SER A 209 2.23 5.19 -12.42
N ARG A 210 1.38 5.04 -11.39
CA ARG A 210 0.91 3.76 -10.87
C ARG A 210 0.14 2.92 -11.88
N ILE A 211 -0.33 3.52 -12.98
CA ILE A 211 -1.17 2.84 -13.97
C ILE A 211 -0.35 2.43 -15.20
N ASN A 212 0.55 3.31 -15.66
CA ASN A 212 1.22 3.15 -16.95
C ASN A 212 2.75 3.08 -16.86
N GLY A 213 3.35 3.15 -15.66
CA GLY A 213 4.80 3.15 -15.44
C GLY A 213 5.55 4.38 -15.98
N LYS A 214 4.89 5.26 -16.74
CA LYS A 214 5.45 6.51 -17.28
C LYS A 214 5.65 7.55 -16.19
N SER A 215 6.63 8.44 -16.32
CA SER A 215 6.82 9.55 -15.39
C SER A 215 5.52 10.34 -15.20
N ALA A 216 5.08 10.53 -13.95
CA ALA A 216 3.90 11.35 -13.66
C ALA A 216 4.11 12.80 -14.14
N TRP A 217 5.36 13.28 -14.13
CA TRP A 217 5.70 14.63 -14.55
C TRP A 217 5.48 14.86 -16.04
N SER A 218 5.88 13.89 -16.89
CA SER A 218 5.64 14.01 -18.33
C SER A 218 4.15 14.02 -18.64
N MET A 219 3.36 13.20 -17.94
CA MET A 219 1.90 13.17 -18.13
C MET A 219 1.24 14.50 -17.78
N ILE A 220 1.68 15.17 -16.71
CA ILE A 220 1.18 16.49 -16.31
C ILE A 220 1.51 17.51 -17.40
N ILE A 221 2.77 17.58 -17.84
CA ILE A 221 3.21 18.51 -18.88
C ILE A 221 2.44 18.28 -20.18
N ASP A 222 2.26 17.02 -20.59
CA ASP A 222 1.54 16.65 -21.80
C ASP A 222 0.05 17.05 -21.75
N ALA A 223 -0.53 17.15 -20.55
CA ALA A 223 -1.94 17.53 -20.36
C ALA A 223 -2.18 19.04 -20.39
N ILE A 224 -1.19 19.85 -19.98
CA ILE A 224 -1.31 21.32 -19.86
C ILE A 224 -1.87 21.96 -21.14
N PRO A 225 -1.35 21.71 -22.35
CA PRO A 225 -1.82 22.37 -23.56
C PRO A 225 -3.30 22.08 -23.87
N ARG A 226 -3.73 20.82 -23.65
CA ARG A 226 -5.12 20.41 -23.92
C ARG A 226 -6.09 21.15 -23.02
N THR A 227 -5.80 21.20 -21.72
CA THR A 227 -6.64 21.92 -20.75
C THR A 227 -6.65 23.42 -21.03
N LEU A 228 -5.52 24.02 -21.42
CA LEU A 228 -5.45 25.43 -21.77
C LEU A 228 -6.29 25.77 -23.00
N VAL A 229 -6.20 24.97 -24.08
CA VAL A 229 -6.98 25.20 -25.30
C VAL A 229 -8.47 25.11 -25.02
N ILE A 230 -8.92 24.09 -24.27
CA ILE A 230 -10.33 23.95 -23.91
C ILE A 230 -10.81 25.13 -23.08
N ASN A 231 -10.08 25.51 -22.04
CA ASN A 231 -10.45 26.65 -21.20
C ASN A 231 -10.48 27.97 -22.00
N LEU A 232 -9.51 28.19 -22.89
CA LEU A 232 -9.47 29.40 -23.72
C LEU A 232 -10.68 29.47 -24.66
N LEU A 233 -11.01 28.35 -25.32
CA LEU A 233 -12.20 28.26 -26.16
C LEU A 233 -13.49 28.45 -25.36
N SER A 234 -13.58 27.88 -24.14
CA SER A 234 -14.72 28.09 -23.25
C SER A 234 -14.90 29.56 -22.88
N ILE A 235 -13.81 30.29 -22.60
CA ILE A 235 -13.87 31.72 -22.30
C ILE A 235 -14.39 32.50 -23.52
N ILE A 236 -13.88 32.20 -24.73
CA ILE A 236 -14.30 32.88 -25.96
C ILE A 236 -15.79 32.66 -26.22
N ILE A 237 -16.25 31.40 -26.15
CA ILE A 237 -17.66 31.05 -26.38
C ILE A 237 -18.55 31.69 -25.30
N ALA A 238 -18.15 31.63 -24.03
CA ALA A 238 -18.89 32.24 -22.93
C ALA A 238 -19.02 33.76 -23.11
N TYR A 239 -17.96 34.43 -23.55
CA TYR A 239 -17.99 35.86 -23.83
C TYR A 239 -18.92 36.20 -25.00
N LEU A 240 -18.83 35.45 -26.10
CA LEU A 240 -19.71 35.65 -27.26
C LEU A 240 -21.18 35.48 -26.88
N LEU A 241 -21.52 34.39 -26.17
CA LEU A 241 -22.88 34.15 -25.69
C LEU A 241 -23.33 35.23 -24.70
N SER A 242 -22.47 35.63 -23.77
CA SER A 242 -22.78 36.67 -22.80
C SER A 242 -23.09 38.01 -23.47
N ILE A 243 -22.36 38.37 -24.53
CA ILE A 243 -22.62 39.59 -25.30
C ILE A 243 -23.95 39.47 -26.04
N LEU A 244 -24.21 38.35 -26.72
CA LEU A 244 -25.46 38.14 -27.46
C LEU A 244 -26.68 38.19 -26.53
N ILE A 245 -26.61 37.49 -25.40
CA ILE A 245 -27.69 37.47 -24.40
C ILE A 245 -27.86 38.85 -23.78
N GLY A 246 -26.77 39.54 -23.43
CA GLY A 246 -26.82 40.88 -22.84
C GLY A 246 -27.45 41.92 -23.78
N VAL A 247 -27.10 41.89 -25.07
CA VAL A 247 -27.70 42.77 -26.08
C VAL A 247 -29.17 42.42 -26.31
N TYR A 248 -29.51 41.13 -26.41
CA TYR A 248 -30.91 40.70 -26.58
C TYR A 248 -31.79 41.09 -25.38
N ALA A 249 -31.30 40.89 -24.16
CA ALA A 249 -31.99 41.29 -22.94
C ALA A 249 -32.19 42.81 -22.85
N GLY A 250 -31.18 43.60 -23.23
CA GLY A 250 -31.30 45.06 -23.27
C GLY A 250 -32.23 45.60 -24.36
N TRP A 251 -32.52 44.82 -25.41
CA TRP A 251 -33.45 45.22 -26.47
C TRP A 251 -34.92 44.96 -26.10
N TRP A 252 -35.19 44.04 -25.16
CA TRP A 252 -36.50 43.73 -24.61
C TRP A 252 -36.69 44.40 -23.23
N GLU A 253 -36.56 45.73 -23.15
CA GLU A 253 -37.00 46.49 -21.98
C GLU A 253 -38.54 46.40 -21.87
N GLY A 254 -39.04 45.39 -21.16
CA GLY A 254 -40.46 45.33 -20.76
C GLY A 254 -41.10 43.98 -20.45
N SER A 255 -40.47 42.81 -20.65
CA SER A 255 -41.15 41.51 -20.37
C SER A 255 -40.49 40.61 -19.31
N PHE A 256 -39.18 40.73 -19.05
CA PHE A 256 -38.49 39.88 -18.06
C PHE A 256 -38.64 40.38 -16.62
N ASP A 257 -38.79 41.69 -16.39
CA ASP A 257 -39.04 42.25 -15.05
C ASP A 257 -40.38 41.80 -14.45
N THR A 258 -41.33 41.35 -15.28
CA THR A 258 -42.68 40.95 -14.87
C THR A 258 -42.79 39.50 -14.39
N ILE A 259 -41.74 38.68 -14.51
CA ILE A 259 -41.77 37.25 -14.11
C ILE A 259 -41.26 37.05 -12.67
N LEU A 260 -40.57 38.05 -12.09
CA LEU A 260 -40.01 38.02 -10.72
C LEU A 260 -40.67 39.02 -9.75
N SER A 261 -41.74 39.69 -10.16
CA SER A 261 -42.62 40.51 -9.30
C SER A 261 -43.95 39.80 -9.04
#